data_AF-A0A7Y4HWD2-F1
#
_entry.id   AF-A0A7Y4HWD2-F1
#
_cell.length_a   1.000
_cell.length_b   1.000
_cell.length_c   1.000
_cell.angle_alpha   90.00
_cell.angle_beta   90.00
_cell.angle_gamma   90.00
#
_symmetry.space_group_name_H-M   'P 1'
#
loop_
_entity.id
_entity.type
_entity.pdbx_description
1 polymer ?
#
loop_
_entity_poly.entity_id
_entity_poly.type
_entity_poly.pdbx_seq_one_letter_code
_entity_poly.pdbx_strand_id
1 'polypeptide(L)'
;MNGAPSGFAGHNRISTQALTSTAQAVAADVFGIPAQQIKASWSDDRGLLALRLSLPIGVPSLTRAAREPSLIGGIGGSIWDRTHAAKALILQRVAHLSGSRLSRVDIRITGIRLIEGGRTR
;
A
#
# COMPACT_ATOMS: atom_id res chain seq x y z
N MET A 1 -16.25 4.97 50.30
CA MET A 1 -15.47 3.80 49.85
C MET A 1 -15.07 4.08 48.41
N ASN A 2 -13.85 4.57 48.20
CA ASN A 2 -13.37 5.09 46.92
C ASN A 2 -12.89 3.93 46.01
N GLY A 3 -13.49 3.79 44.82
CA GLY A 3 -12.94 2.95 43.75
C GLY A 3 -11.99 3.79 42.90
N ALA A 4 -10.69 3.54 43.01
CA ALA A 4 -9.71 4.12 42.10
C ALA A 4 -9.84 3.49 40.70
N PRO A 5 -9.71 4.25 39.60
CA PRO A 5 -9.62 3.66 38.27
C PRO A 5 -8.31 2.86 38.17
N SER A 6 -8.45 1.56 37.88
CA SER A 6 -7.35 0.66 37.58
C SER A 6 -6.63 1.13 36.33
N GLY A 7 -5.31 1.35 36.45
CA GLY A 7 -4.47 1.83 35.37
C GLY A 7 -4.66 1.01 34.09
N PHE A 8 -4.90 1.70 32.98
CA PHE A 8 -4.95 1.09 31.67
C PHE A 8 -3.60 0.41 31.42
N ALA A 9 -3.58 -0.92 31.46
CA ALA A 9 -2.45 -1.69 30.97
C ALA A 9 -2.16 -1.20 29.54
N GLY A 10 -0.90 -0.80 29.27
CA GLY A 10 -0.43 -0.19 28.03
C GLY A 10 -0.54 -1.12 26.83
N HIS A 11 -1.75 -1.48 26.43
CA HIS A 11 -2.06 -2.22 25.23
C HIS A 11 -2.47 -1.21 24.16
N ASN A 12 -1.59 -0.97 23.19
CA ASN A 12 -1.99 -0.27 21.98
C ASN A 12 -2.86 -1.22 21.14
N ARG A 13 -4.18 -1.21 21.37
CA ARG A 13 -5.12 -1.99 20.58
C ARG A 13 -5.36 -1.27 19.25
N ILE A 14 -4.55 -1.62 18.25
CA ILE A 14 -4.75 -1.11 16.89
C ILE A 14 -5.92 -1.88 16.28
N SER A 15 -6.97 -1.16 15.92
CA SER A 15 -8.13 -1.76 15.27
C SER A 15 -7.77 -2.20 13.84
N THR A 16 -8.46 -3.24 13.34
CA THR A 16 -8.32 -3.66 11.94
C THR A 16 -8.61 -2.51 10.97
N GLN A 17 -9.49 -1.59 11.33
CA GLN A 17 -9.77 -0.40 10.53
C GLN A 17 -8.58 0.56 10.48
N ALA A 18 -7.88 0.77 11.60
CA ALA A 18 -6.65 1.57 11.61
C ALA A 18 -5.57 0.93 10.74
N LEU A 19 -5.35 -0.38 10.87
CA LEU A 19 -4.42 -1.13 10.00
C LEU A 19 -4.78 -0.98 8.51
N THR A 20 -6.07 -1.15 8.18
CA THR A 20 -6.59 -1.03 6.82
C THR A 20 -6.35 0.36 6.25
N SER A 21 -6.66 1.41 7.02
CA SER A 21 -6.43 2.81 6.60
C SER A 21 -4.95 3.10 6.40
N THR A 22 -4.07 2.64 7.31
CA THR A 22 -2.62 2.77 7.16
C THR A 22 -2.11 2.07 5.90
N ALA A 23 -2.55 0.84 5.65
CA ALA A 23 -2.15 0.10 4.45
C ALA A 23 -2.64 0.77 3.16
N GLN A 24 -3.86 1.29 3.15
CA GLN A 24 -4.41 2.03 2.01
C GLN A 24 -3.63 3.34 1.76
N ALA A 25 -3.31 4.10 2.80
CA ALA A 25 -2.54 5.34 2.68
C ALA A 25 -1.12 5.07 2.17
N VAL A 26 -0.41 4.10 2.76
CA VAL A 26 0.93 3.73 2.30
C VAL A 26 0.92 3.24 0.85
N ALA A 27 -0.06 2.41 0.47
CA ALA A 27 -0.18 1.93 -0.89
C ALA A 27 -0.53 3.06 -1.87
N ALA A 28 -1.37 4.02 -1.46
CA ALA A 28 -1.71 5.20 -2.25
C ALA A 28 -0.47 6.02 -2.57
N ASP A 29 0.39 6.26 -1.57
CA ASP A 29 1.64 7.00 -1.75
C ASP A 29 2.62 6.27 -2.67
N VAL A 30 2.75 4.94 -2.51
CA VAL A 30 3.67 4.13 -3.31
C VAL A 30 3.24 4.04 -4.77
N PHE A 31 1.93 3.94 -5.03
CA PHE A 31 1.41 3.78 -6.39
C PHE A 31 0.92 5.07 -7.04
N GLY A 32 0.88 6.19 -6.31
CA GLY A 32 0.37 7.47 -6.80
C GLY A 32 -1.12 7.44 -7.17
N ILE A 33 -1.93 6.67 -6.43
CA ILE A 33 -3.38 6.52 -6.67
C ILE A 33 -4.19 6.85 -5.42
N PRO A 34 -5.46 7.28 -5.53
CA PRO A 34 -6.29 7.58 -4.37
C PRO A 34 -6.55 6.33 -3.52
N ALA A 35 -6.42 6.48 -2.19
CA ALA A 35 -6.62 5.41 -1.22
C ALA A 35 -8.02 4.75 -1.33
N GLN A 36 -9.04 5.50 -1.75
CA GLN A 36 -10.42 4.99 -1.94
C GLN A 36 -10.51 3.93 -3.05
N GLN A 37 -9.53 3.86 -3.94
CA GLN A 37 -9.46 2.84 -5.00
C GLN A 37 -8.71 1.59 -4.58
N ILE A 38 -8.18 1.56 -3.35
CA ILE A 38 -7.38 0.47 -2.82
C ILE A 38 -8.22 -0.31 -1.84
N LYS A 39 -8.38 -1.61 -2.09
CA LYS A 39 -8.96 -2.52 -1.11
C LYS A 39 -7.83 -3.24 -0.38
N ALA A 40 -7.82 -3.14 0.95
CA ALA A 40 -6.90 -3.87 1.81
C ALA A 40 -7.68 -4.93 2.59
N SER A 41 -7.08 -6.11 2.74
CA SER A 41 -7.61 -7.22 3.53
C SER A 41 -6.49 -7.90 4.28
N TRP A 42 -6.81 -8.43 5.45
CA TRP A 42 -5.86 -9.01 6.38
C TRP A 42 -6.24 -10.46 6.66
N SER A 43 -5.23 -11.31 6.80
CA SER A 43 -5.39 -12.66 7.31
C SER A 43 -4.27 -12.97 8.29
N ASP A 44 -4.58 -13.77 9.31
CA ASP A 44 -3.53 -14.38 10.13
C ASP A 44 -2.68 -15.31 9.26
N ASP A 45 -1.38 -15.29 9.52
CA ASP A 45 -0.38 -16.15 8.91
C ASP A 45 0.58 -16.62 10.01
N ARG A 46 0.12 -17.57 10.82
CA ARG A 46 0.88 -18.18 11.94
C ARG A 46 1.31 -17.13 12.98
N GLY A 47 0.38 -16.26 13.39
CA GLY A 47 0.64 -15.20 14.36
C GLY A 47 1.35 -13.96 13.78
N LEU A 48 1.57 -13.92 12.47
CA LEU A 48 1.91 -12.72 11.71
C LEU A 48 0.71 -12.29 10.87
N LEU A 49 0.73 -11.05 10.37
CA LEU A 49 -0.29 -10.56 9.45
C LEU A 49 0.15 -10.70 8.00
N ALA A 50 -0.68 -11.33 7.16
CA ALA A 50 -0.57 -11.23 5.71
C ALA A 50 -1.51 -10.14 5.20
N LEU A 51 -0.95 -9.20 4.42
CA LEU A 51 -1.69 -8.12 3.79
C LEU A 51 -1.96 -8.46 2.32
N ARG A 52 -3.23 -8.34 1.90
CA ARG A 52 -3.61 -8.39 0.49
C ARG A 52 -4.19 -7.06 0.04
N LEU A 53 -3.62 -6.51 -1.02
CA LEU A 53 -4.04 -5.28 -1.68
C LEU A 53 -4.66 -5.58 -3.05
N SER A 54 -5.75 -4.90 -3.38
CA SER A 54 -6.33 -4.88 -4.72
C SER A 54 -6.50 -3.43 -5.17
N LEU A 55 -5.81 -3.05 -6.24
CA LEU A 55 -5.73 -1.67 -6.70
C LEU A 55 -5.48 -1.58 -8.22
N PRO A 56 -5.90 -0.50 -8.88
CA PRO A 56 -5.50 -0.22 -10.26
C PRO A 56 -4.06 0.30 -10.31
N ILE A 57 -3.36 0.18 -11.43
CA ILE A 57 -2.00 0.72 -11.59
C ILE A 57 -1.95 1.86 -12.62
N GLY A 58 -1.18 2.90 -12.31
CA GLY A 58 -0.86 3.97 -13.26
C GLY A 58 0.05 3.48 -14.37
N VAL A 59 -0.30 3.77 -15.64
CA VAL A 59 0.51 3.49 -16.82
C VAL A 59 0.54 4.72 -17.74
N PRO A 60 1.68 5.05 -18.37
CA PRO A 60 1.71 6.09 -19.38
C PRO A 60 0.86 5.70 -20.58
N SER A 61 0.36 6.68 -21.34
CA SER A 61 -0.36 6.39 -22.58
C SER A 61 0.55 5.68 -23.59
N LEU A 62 -0.01 4.73 -24.35
CA LEU A 62 0.76 3.92 -25.30
C LEU A 62 1.45 4.80 -26.36
N THR A 63 0.73 5.82 -26.86
CA THR A 63 1.26 6.81 -27.82
C THR A 63 2.49 7.53 -27.26
N ARG A 64 2.52 7.81 -25.96
CA ARG A 64 3.65 8.47 -25.32
C ARG A 64 4.79 7.51 -25.05
N ALA A 65 4.49 6.31 -24.54
CA ALA A 65 5.48 5.27 -24.33
C ALA A 65 6.20 4.89 -25.65
N ALA A 66 5.46 4.91 -26.78
CA ALA A 66 6.03 4.71 -28.12
C ALA A 66 6.94 5.85 -28.58
N ARG A 67 6.61 7.11 -28.23
CA ARG A 67 7.45 8.27 -28.56
C ARG A 67 8.69 8.38 -27.68
N GLU A 68 8.58 7.99 -26.42
CA GLU A 68 9.63 8.14 -25.42
C GLU A 68 9.74 6.87 -24.55
N PRO A 69 10.43 5.82 -25.03
CA PRO A 69 10.55 4.54 -24.31
C PRO A 69 11.28 4.65 -22.97
N SER A 70 12.18 5.63 -22.82
CA SER A 70 12.90 5.92 -21.58
C SER A 70 11.97 6.23 -20.40
N LEU A 71 10.74 6.71 -20.66
CA LEU A 71 9.73 6.93 -19.62
C LEU A 71 9.38 5.64 -18.87
N ILE A 72 9.40 4.48 -19.54
CA ILE A 72 9.11 3.19 -18.92
C ILE A 72 10.17 2.88 -17.87
N GLY A 73 11.45 3.15 -18.16
CA GLY A 73 12.54 3.04 -17.19
C GLY A 73 12.37 4.01 -16.01
N GLY A 74 12.04 5.28 -16.30
CA GLY A 74 11.86 6.33 -15.29
C GLY A 74 10.74 6.08 -14.29
N ILE A 75 9.69 5.34 -14.67
CA ILE A 75 8.60 4.95 -13.77
C ILE A 75 8.87 3.65 -12.99
N GLY A 76 10.05 3.04 -13.14
CA GLY A 76 10.40 1.79 -12.46
C GLY A 76 10.17 0.53 -13.29
N GLY A 77 10.16 0.65 -14.62
CA GLY A 77 10.13 -0.48 -15.53
C GLY A 77 8.73 -1.04 -15.79
N SER A 78 8.66 -2.36 -15.96
CA SER A 78 7.41 -3.05 -16.25
C SER A 78 6.42 -2.96 -15.09
N ILE A 79 5.15 -3.26 -15.34
CA ILE A 79 4.12 -3.37 -14.29
C ILE A 79 4.54 -4.39 -13.22
N TRP A 80 5.20 -5.47 -13.65
CA TRP A 80 5.72 -6.50 -12.75
C TRP A 80 6.82 -5.94 -11.84
N ASP A 81 7.82 -5.26 -12.41
CA ASP A 81 8.95 -4.71 -11.64
C ASP A 81 8.47 -3.72 -10.58
N ARG A 82 7.59 -2.79 -10.97
CA ARG A 82 7.00 -1.81 -10.05
C ARG A 82 6.23 -2.48 -8.92
N THR A 83 5.41 -3.49 -9.26
CA THR A 83 4.59 -4.20 -8.28
C THR A 83 5.46 -5.04 -7.34
N HIS A 84 6.49 -5.71 -7.87
CA HIS A 84 7.43 -6.51 -7.10
C HIS A 84 8.23 -5.64 -6.12
N ALA A 85 8.77 -4.51 -6.59
CA ALA A 85 9.48 -3.56 -5.74
C ALA A 85 8.58 -2.96 -4.64
N ALA A 86 7.31 -2.67 -4.97
CA ALA A 86 6.35 -2.12 -4.02
C ALA A 86 6.06 -3.04 -2.82
N LYS A 87 6.12 -4.37 -2.99
CA LYS A 87 5.83 -5.32 -1.89
C LYS A 87 6.72 -5.08 -0.67
N ALA A 88 8.03 -4.98 -0.88
CA ALA A 88 8.99 -4.77 0.19
C ALA A 88 8.81 -3.40 0.86
N LEU A 89 8.60 -2.36 0.04
CA LEU A 89 8.40 -0.99 0.52
C LEU A 89 7.13 -0.86 1.37
N ILE A 90 6.01 -1.41 0.89
CA ILE A 90 4.73 -1.39 1.60
C ILE A 90 4.84 -2.20 2.90
N LEU A 91 5.43 -3.39 2.86
CA LEU A 91 5.62 -4.22 4.04
C LEU A 91 6.39 -3.44 5.12
N GLN A 92 7.52 -2.85 4.75
CA GLN A 92 8.37 -2.10 5.67
C GLN A 92 7.64 -0.89 6.27
N ARG A 93 7.00 -0.07 5.42
CA ARG A 93 6.31 1.15 5.86
C ARG A 93 5.07 0.84 6.72
N VAL A 94 4.26 -0.14 6.33
CA VAL A 94 3.07 -0.52 7.10
C VAL A 94 3.48 -1.10 8.45
N ALA A 95 4.46 -2.01 8.49
CA ALA A 95 4.96 -2.57 9.74
C ALA A 95 5.53 -1.49 10.66
N HIS A 96 6.26 -0.51 10.10
CA HIS A 96 6.80 0.61 10.86
C HIS A 96 5.70 1.52 11.43
N LEU A 97 4.74 1.93 10.62
CA LEU A 97 3.69 2.86 11.03
C LEU A 97 2.67 2.23 11.98
N SER A 98 2.36 0.95 11.79
CA SER A 98 1.39 0.25 12.64
C SER A 98 2.02 -0.54 13.79
N GLY A 99 3.34 -0.60 13.90
CA GLY A 99 4.02 -1.47 14.88
C GLY A 99 3.66 -2.96 14.76
N SER A 100 3.04 -3.38 13.66
CA SER A 100 2.57 -4.75 13.47
C SER A 100 3.62 -5.58 12.75
N ARG A 101 3.62 -6.89 13.00
CA ARG A 101 4.51 -7.83 12.33
C ARG A 101 3.81 -8.45 11.12
N LEU A 102 4.28 -8.10 9.93
CA LEU A 102 3.74 -8.61 8.67
C LEU A 102 4.64 -9.72 8.12
N SER A 103 4.04 -10.79 7.58
CA SER A 103 4.78 -11.86 6.91
C SER A 103 4.96 -11.61 5.42
N ARG A 104 3.94 -11.06 4.75
CA ARG A 104 3.94 -10.79 3.30
C ARG A 104 2.94 -9.72 2.90
N VAL A 105 3.15 -9.20 1.69
CA VAL A 105 2.22 -8.32 0.97
C VAL A 105 1.95 -8.92 -0.41
N ASP A 106 0.68 -9.25 -0.65
CA ASP A 106 0.18 -9.71 -1.95
C ASP A 106 -0.55 -8.56 -2.64
N ILE A 107 -0.19 -8.29 -3.90
CA ILE A 107 -0.75 -7.17 -4.67
C ILE A 107 -1.45 -7.73 -5.90
N ARG A 108 -2.73 -7.43 -6.03
CA ARG A 108 -3.57 -7.74 -7.19
C ARG A 108 -3.85 -6.46 -7.96
N ILE A 109 -3.41 -6.43 -9.21
CA ILE A 109 -3.77 -5.35 -10.13
C ILE A 109 -5.18 -5.61 -10.68
N THR A 110 -6.09 -4.67 -10.46
CA THR A 110 -7.51 -4.78 -10.87
C THR A 110 -7.82 -4.07 -12.19
N GLY A 111 -6.93 -3.19 -12.64
CA GLY A 111 -7.10 -2.42 -13.86
C GLY A 111 -5.94 -1.45 -14.06
N ILE A 112 -6.05 -0.66 -15.13
CA ILE A 112 -5.06 0.36 -15.48
C ILE A 112 -5.68 1.74 -15.40
N ARG A 113 -4.86 2.74 -15.05
CA ARG A 113 -5.20 4.15 -15.16
C ARG A 113 -4.15 4.85 -16.00
N LEU A 114 -4.60 5.66 -16.95
CA LEU A 114 -3.70 6.50 -17.71
C LEU A 114 -3.15 7.60 -16.80
N ILE A 115 -1.83 7.63 -16.65
CA ILE A 115 -1.15 8.77 -16.05
C ILE A 115 -0.70 9.70 -17.16
N GLU A 116 -1.35 10.84 -17.26
CA GLU A 116 -0.85 11.95 -18.06
C GLU A 116 0.35 12.51 -17.30
N GLY A 117 1.56 12.00 -17.58
CA GLY A 117 2.78 12.50 -16.96
C GLY A 117 2.99 13.98 -17.30
N GLY A 118 2.44 14.90 -16.53
CA GLY A 118 2.36 16.29 -16.92
C GLY A 118 1.96 17.19 -15.77
N ARG A 119 2.92 17.47 -14.89
CA ARG A 119 2.98 18.63 -13.98
C ARG A 119 1.79 18.76 -13.02
N THR A 120 1.93 18.21 -11.81
CA THR A 120 1.22 18.73 -10.64
C THR A 120 2.12 19.75 -9.94
N ARG A 121 1.63 20.98 -9.92
CA ARG A 121 2.12 22.13 -9.16
C ARG A 121 1.90 21.94 -7.67
#